data_AF-A0A1G9ZQ94-F1
#
_entry.id   AF-A0A1G9ZQ94-F1
#
_cell.length_a   1.000
_cell.length_b   1.000
_cell.length_c   1.000
_cell.angle_alpha   90.00
_cell.angle_beta   90.00
_cell.angle_gamma   90.00
#
_symmetry.space_group_name_H-M   'P 1'
#
loop_
_entity.id
_entity.type
_entity.pdbx_description
1 polymer ?
#
loop_
_entity_poly.entity_id
_entity_poly.type
_entity_poly.pdbx_seq_one_letter_code
_entity_poly.pdbx_strand_id
1 'polypeptide(L)'
;MASRLPDGNEQSLQQFVNQSTWDLVPVRRRIAERLVPQIGPGAWAVDDVSFPKGGRMSVGVAHQYCGALGKQANCQVAGPCRSVPGASPQP
;
A
#
# COMPACT_ATOMS: atom_id res chain seq x y z
N MET A 1 13.76 10.47 7.55
CA MET A 1 14.38 9.26 6.97
C MET A 1 14.31 8.17 8.04
N ALA A 2 13.80 6.98 7.72
CA ALA A 2 13.73 5.88 8.69
C ALA A 2 15.14 5.46 9.14
N SER A 3 15.31 5.09 10.41
CA SER A 3 16.57 4.58 10.93
C SER A 3 16.95 3.26 10.25
N ARG A 4 18.23 3.08 9.93
CA ARG A 4 18.75 1.82 9.37
C ARG A 4 18.79 0.76 10.46
N LEU A 5 18.44 -0.48 10.11
CA LEU A 5 18.77 -1.62 10.97
C LEU A 5 20.30 -1.74 11.00
N PRO A 6 20.93 -1.80 12.19
CA PRO A 6 22.39 -1.80 12.32
C PRO A 6 23.07 -2.96 11.58
N ASP A 7 22.37 -4.09 11.40
CA ASP A 7 22.87 -5.27 10.68
C ASP A 7 22.12 -5.54 9.36
N GLY A 8 21.36 -4.56 8.86
CA GLY A 8 20.51 -4.74 7.68
C GLY A 8 21.30 -4.71 6.37
N ASN A 9 21.30 -5.82 5.61
CA ASN A 9 21.84 -5.82 4.24
C ASN A 9 20.86 -5.14 3.27
N GLU A 10 21.17 -3.91 2.87
CA GLU A 10 20.37 -3.10 1.94
C GLU A 10 20.17 -3.78 0.58
N GLN A 11 21.18 -4.48 0.08
CA GLN A 11 21.11 -5.17 -1.21
C GLN A 11 20.17 -6.38 -1.15
N SER A 12 20.25 -7.18 -0.07
CA SER A 12 19.34 -8.29 0.15
C SER A 12 17.89 -7.81 0.26
N LEU A 13 17.65 -6.68 0.95
CA LEU A 13 16.31 -6.11 1.06
C LEU A 13 15.80 -5.61 -0.30
N GLN A 14 16.64 -4.95 -1.10
CA GLN A 14 16.26 -4.52 -2.44
C GLN A 14 15.91 -5.70 -3.36
N GLN A 15 16.70 -6.77 -3.32
CA GLN A 15 16.42 -7.98 -4.10
C GLN A 15 15.13 -8.65 -3.64
N PHE A 16 14.91 -8.73 -2.32
CA PHE A 16 13.67 -9.24 -1.77
C PHE A 16 12.44 -8.43 -2.22
N VAL A 17 12.53 -7.09 -2.28
CA VAL A 17 11.38 -6.26 -2.68
C VAL A 17 11.16 -6.26 -4.20
N ASN A 18 12.23 -6.16 -5.00
CA ASN A 18 12.10 -5.97 -6.45
C ASN A 18 12.11 -7.27 -7.26
N GLN A 19 12.74 -8.33 -6.75
CA GLN A 19 13.03 -9.57 -7.50
C GLN A 19 12.53 -10.82 -6.78
N SER A 20 11.63 -10.67 -5.79
CA SER A 20 11.03 -11.84 -5.15
C SER A 20 10.23 -12.66 -6.15
N THR A 21 10.39 -13.98 -6.06
CA THR A 21 9.65 -14.97 -6.85
C THR A 21 8.28 -15.30 -6.25
N TRP A 22 7.91 -14.67 -5.13
CA TRP A 22 6.65 -14.96 -4.45
C TRP A 22 5.47 -14.42 -5.24
N ASP A 23 4.45 -15.26 -5.41
CA ASP A 23 3.17 -14.81 -5.94
C ASP A 23 2.54 -13.78 -4.98
N LEU A 24 2.10 -12.66 -5.54
CA LEU A 24 1.48 -11.56 -4.83
C LEU A 24 0.22 -11.98 -4.06
N VAL A 25 -0.62 -12.84 -4.66
CA VAL A 25 -1.93 -13.21 -4.11
C VAL A 25 -1.81 -13.94 -2.76
N PRO A 26 -1.05 -15.04 -2.62
CA PRO A 26 -0.90 -15.73 -1.34
C PRO A 26 -0.21 -14.87 -0.28
N VAL A 27 0.74 -14.01 -0.67
CA VAL A 27 1.39 -13.08 0.26
C VAL A 27 0.38 -12.07 0.83
N ARG A 28 -0.43 -11.44 -0.04
CA ARG A 28 -1.48 -10.50 0.39
C ARG A 28 -2.52 -11.18 1.26
N ARG A 29 -2.96 -12.40 0.89
CA ARG A 29 -3.90 -13.19 1.70
C ARG A 29 -3.33 -13.44 3.10
N ARG A 30 -2.07 -13.88 3.19
CA ARG A 30 -1.42 -14.18 4.48
C ARG A 30 -1.31 -12.96 5.38
N ILE A 31 -1.03 -11.79 4.80
CA ILE A 31 -1.00 -10.51 5.53
C ILE A 31 -2.41 -10.16 6.02
N ALA A 32 -3.43 -10.26 5.16
CA ALA A 32 -4.81 -9.98 5.53
C ALA A 32 -5.30 -10.90 6.67
N GLU A 33 -5.04 -12.21 6.58
CA GLU A 33 -5.39 -13.19 7.64
C GLU A 33 -4.76 -12.85 9.00
N ARG A 34 -3.55 -12.28 9.02
CA ARG A 34 -2.89 -11.83 10.25
C ARG A 34 -3.41 -10.50 10.76
N LEU A 35 -3.80 -9.60 9.86
CA LEU A 35 -4.18 -8.22 10.19
C LEU A 35 -5.65 -8.11 10.60
N VAL A 36 -6.55 -8.83 9.92
CA VAL A 36 -8.01 -8.75 10.16
C VAL A 36 -8.39 -8.98 11.64
N PRO A 37 -7.83 -9.98 12.35
CA PRO A 37 -8.13 -10.16 13.79
C PRO A 37 -7.61 -9.01 14.67
N GLN A 38 -6.54 -8.32 14.25
CA GLN A 38 -5.93 -7.23 15.03
C GLN A 38 -6.67 -5.90 14.85
N ILE A 39 -7.27 -5.68 13.67
CA ILE A 39 -7.94 -4.40 13.35
C ILE A 39 -9.43 -4.40 13.68
N GLY A 40 -10.07 -5.56 13.85
CA GLY A 40 -11.50 -5.67 14.21
C GLY A 40 -12.41 -4.80 13.34
N PRO A 41 -12.45 -5.01 12.01
CA PRO A 41 -13.10 -4.09 11.09
C PRO A 41 -14.62 -4.12 11.27
N GLY A 42 -15.25 -2.95 11.46
CA GLY A 42 -16.72 -2.83 11.48
C GLY A 42 -17.32 -2.67 10.09
N ALA A 43 -16.56 -2.11 9.15
CA ALA A 43 -16.90 -2.05 7.73
C ALA A 43 -15.63 -2.03 6.86
N TRP A 44 -15.81 -2.24 5.55
CA TRP A 44 -14.77 -2.14 4.55
C TRP A 44 -15.11 -1.01 3.57
N ALA A 45 -14.18 -0.08 3.41
CA ALA A 45 -14.22 0.93 2.36
C ALA A 45 -13.37 0.44 1.18
N VAL A 46 -13.95 0.48 -0.02
CA VAL A 46 -13.20 0.28 -1.28
C VAL A 46 -13.03 1.66 -1.89
N ASP A 47 -11.79 2.10 -1.97
CA ASP A 47 -11.44 3.41 -2.50
C ASP A 47 -10.13 3.30 -3.28
N ASP A 48 -9.93 4.18 -4.25
CA ASP A 48 -8.69 4.21 -5.00
C ASP A 48 -7.61 5.00 -4.25
N VAL A 49 -6.38 4.47 -4.23
CA VAL A 49 -5.24 5.14 -3.60
C VAL A 49 -4.26 5.54 -4.68
N SER A 50 -4.04 6.85 -4.79
CA SER A 50 -3.13 7.45 -5.75
C SER A 50 -1.74 7.65 -5.15
N PHE A 51 -0.71 7.19 -5.86
CA PHE A 51 0.70 7.40 -5.54
C PHE A 51 1.32 8.35 -6.57
N PRO A 52 1.59 9.61 -6.21
CA PRO A 52 2.18 10.57 -7.14
C PRO A 52 3.59 10.15 -7.53
N LYS A 53 3.91 10.22 -8.82
CA LYS A 53 5.21 9.84 -9.37
C LYS A 53 5.73 10.95 -10.27
N GLY A 54 6.94 11.41 -9.96
CA GLY A 54 7.66 12.41 -10.74
C GLY A 54 8.73 11.79 -11.63
N GLY A 55 9.05 12.45 -12.74
CA GLY A 55 10.16 12.07 -13.63
C GLY A 55 9.75 11.22 -14.83
N ARG A 56 10.59 11.26 -15.87
CA ARG A 56 10.34 10.62 -17.18
C ARG A 56 10.49 9.09 -17.19
N MET A 57 11.02 8.51 -16.10
CA MET A 57 11.36 7.09 -16.00
C MET A 57 10.44 6.33 -15.02
N SER A 58 9.29 6.90 -14.68
CA SER A 58 8.31 6.20 -13.82
C SER A 58 7.48 5.22 -14.65
N VAL A 59 7.45 3.96 -14.24
CA VAL A 59 6.64 2.90 -14.87
C VAL A 59 5.24 2.83 -14.28
N GLY A 60 4.25 2.38 -15.06
CA GLY A 60 2.88 2.12 -14.59
C GLY A 60 2.10 3.37 -14.14
N VAL A 61 2.50 4.56 -14.61
CA VAL A 61 1.85 5.84 -14.31
C VAL A 61 1.02 6.30 -15.49
N ALA A 62 -0.04 7.05 -15.20
CA ALA A 62 -0.79 7.79 -16.20
C ALA A 62 -1.09 9.20 -15.67
N HIS A 63 -1.31 10.15 -16.58
CA HIS A 63 -1.76 11.49 -16.23
C HIS A 63 -3.27 11.44 -15.96
N GLN A 64 -3.64 11.34 -14.69
CA GLN A 64 -5.01 11.13 -14.23
C GLN A 64 -5.24 11.82 -12.89
N TYR A 65 -6.47 11.81 -12.39
CA TYR A 65 -6.76 12.42 -11.10
C TYR A 65 -6.01 11.68 -9.99
N CYS A 66 -5.20 12.44 -9.23
CA CYS A 66 -4.43 11.91 -8.11
C CYS A 66 -5.07 12.43 -6.82
N GLY A 67 -5.79 11.55 -6.10
CA GLY A 67 -6.47 11.92 -4.85
C GLY A 67 -5.53 12.52 -3.81
N ALA A 68 -4.29 12.02 -3.73
CA ALA A 68 -3.26 12.55 -2.82
C ALA A 68 -2.82 13.99 -3.16
N LEU A 69 -2.96 14.44 -4.41
CA LEU A 69 -2.59 15.79 -4.84
C LEU A 69 -3.80 16.70 -5.12
N GLY A 70 -5.02 16.16 -5.10
CA GLY A 70 -6.26 16.90 -5.40
C GLY A 70 -6.33 17.46 -6.82
N LYS A 71 -5.55 16.92 -7.76
CA LYS A 71 -5.46 17.40 -9.14
C LYS A 71 -5.03 16.29 -10.10
N GLN A 72 -5.13 16.57 -11.40
CA GLN A 72 -4.51 15.70 -12.40
C GLN A 72 -2.99 15.76 -12.32
N ALA A 73 -2.36 14.60 -12.26
CA ALA A 73 -0.92 14.43 -12.23
C ALA A 73 -0.55 13.04 -12.71
N ASN A 74 0.74 12.82 -13.00
CA ASN A 74 1.24 11.46 -13.19
C ASN A 74 1.20 10.70 -11.86
N CYS A 75 0.39 9.67 -11.78
CA CYS A 75 0.28 8.82 -10.60
C CYS A 75 0.03 7.36 -10.96
N GLN A 76 0.42 6.47 -10.06
CA GLN A 76 -0.06 5.09 -10.04
C GLN A 76 -1.31 5.04 -9.16
N VAL A 77 -2.33 4.31 -9.56
CA VAL A 77 -3.56 4.13 -8.75
C VAL A 77 -3.69 2.65 -8.40
N ALA A 78 -3.81 2.36 -7.11
CA ALA A 78 -4.17 1.04 -6.63
C ALA A 78 -5.63 1.05 -6.19
N GLY A 79 -6.33 -0.09 -6.26
CA GLY A 79 -7.65 -0.27 -5.65
C GLY A 79 -7.56 -1.05 -4.33
N PRO A 80 -7.08 -0.46 -3.22
CA PRO A 80 -7.08 -1.14 -1.93
C PRO A 80 -8.45 -1.10 -1.26
N CYS A 81 -8.73 -2.13 -0.46
CA CYS A 81 -9.76 -2.06 0.57
C CYS A 81 -9.11 -1.61 1.89
N ARG A 82 -9.75 -0.67 2.60
CA ARG A 82 -9.34 -0.24 3.94
C ARG A 82 -10.43 -0.57 4.94
N SER A 83 -10.03 -0.99 6.14
CA SER A 83 -10.97 -1.17 7.25
C SER A 83 -11.43 0.17 7.81
N VAL A 84 -12.71 0.24 8.14
CA VAL A 84 -13.29 1.32 8.92
C VAL A 84 -13.62 0.74 10.29
N PRO A 85 -13.17 1.34 11.40
CA PRO A 85 -13.58 0.92 12.74
C PRO A 85 -15.10 0.97 12.82
N GLY A 86 -15.71 -0.06 13.41
CA GLY A 86 -17.12 0.04 13.79
C GLY A 86 -17.27 1.17 14.80
N ALA A 87 -18.36 1.95 14.71
CA ALA A 87 -18.69 2.88 15.77
C ALA A 87 -18.77 2.08 17.09
N SER A 88 -17.87 2.37 18.04
CA SER A 88 -18.05 1.90 19.41
C SER A 88 -19.42 2.40 19.88
N PRO A 89 -20.26 1.59 20.54
CA PRO A 89 -21.36 2.14 21.32
C PRO A 89 -20.72 3.13 22.30
N GLN A 90 -21.01 4.42 22.15
CA GLN A 90 -20.66 5.40 23.18
C GLN A 90 -21.46 5.02 24.44
N PRO A 91 -20.84 5.05 25.63
CA PRO A 91 -21.58 4.81 26.88
C PRO A 91 -22.68 5.85 27.10
#